data_AF-J2ZVJ1-F1
#
_entry.id   AF-J2ZVJ1-F1
#
_cell.length_a   1.000
_cell.length_b   1.000
_cell.length_c   1.000
_cell.angle_alpha   90.00
_cell.angle_beta   90.00
_cell.angle_gamma   90.00
#
_symmetry.space_group_name_H-M   'P 1'
#
loop_
_entity.id
_entity.type
_entity.pdbx_description
1 polymer ?
#
loop_
_entity_poly.entity_id
_entity_poly.type
_entity_poly.pdbx_seq_one_letter_code
_entity_poly.pdbx_strand_id
1 'polypeptide(L)'
;MKLDKTTWAMLVGAIVVWGAFFALGGGKGAGEWLEGLGRIGAAKKLIAHDLKDPSSALFREVHKTDQAVCGEVNGKNAYGAYAGFRHFIVESGNIAMEPDLPSERLEPGVSMATIDAWNAHTAFSTNWMSKCQGTLPATPASLEPNFPEIKP
;
A
#
# COMPACT_ATOMS: atom_id res chain seq x y z
N MET A 1 19.87 -18.48 -51.09
CA MET A 1 20.93 -18.02 -50.17
C MET A 1 21.12 -19.12 -49.13
N LYS A 2 22.15 -19.98 -49.28
CA LYS A 2 22.41 -21.09 -48.36
C LYS A 2 23.39 -20.59 -47.30
N LEU A 3 22.92 -20.48 -46.06
CA LEU A 3 23.78 -20.24 -44.91
C LEU A 3 24.62 -21.50 -44.68
N ASP A 4 25.94 -21.37 -44.66
CA ASP A 4 26.84 -22.49 -44.48
C ASP A 4 27.11 -22.76 -42.99
N LYS A 5 27.60 -23.97 -42.68
CA LYS A 5 27.79 -24.46 -41.31
C LYS A 5 28.78 -23.63 -40.49
N THR A 6 29.68 -22.88 -41.14
CA THR A 6 30.61 -21.98 -40.45
C THR A 6 29.93 -20.70 -39.97
N THR A 7 28.94 -20.21 -40.72
CA THR A 7 28.08 -19.09 -40.30
C THR A 7 27.27 -19.45 -39.03
N TRP A 8 26.84 -20.72 -38.88
CA TRP A 8 26.17 -21.20 -37.66
C TRP A 8 27.09 -21.21 -36.43
N ALA A 9 28.35 -21.61 -36.60
CA ALA A 9 29.31 -21.67 -35.50
C ALA A 9 29.69 -20.27 -34.98
N MET A 10 29.78 -19.27 -35.86
CA MET A 10 30.08 -17.89 -35.45
C MET A 10 28.91 -17.23 -34.70
N LEU A 11 27.65 -17.52 -35.09
CA LEU A 11 26.47 -16.95 -34.42
C LEU A 11 26.25 -17.53 -33.02
N VAL A 12 26.48 -18.84 -32.83
CA VAL A 12 26.38 -19.46 -31.49
C VAL A 12 27.56 -19.06 -30.60
N GLY A 13 28.78 -18.96 -31.17
CA GLY A 13 29.97 -18.53 -30.44
C GLY A 13 29.89 -17.08 -29.92
N ALA A 14 29.31 -16.17 -30.70
CA ALA A 14 29.14 -14.77 -30.30
C ALA A 14 28.19 -14.60 -29.10
N ILE A 15 27.11 -15.39 -29.01
CA ILE A 15 26.14 -15.34 -27.90
C ILE A 15 26.78 -15.82 -26.58
N VAL A 16 27.63 -16.85 -26.64
CA VAL A 16 28.30 -17.39 -25.44
C VAL A 16 29.43 -16.46 -24.95
N VAL A 17 30.16 -15.81 -25.87
CA VAL A 17 31.26 -14.87 -25.51
C VAL A 17 30.73 -13.51 -25.05
N TRP A 18 29.62 -13.00 -25.63
CA TRP A 18 28.99 -11.75 -25.16
C TRP A 18 28.08 -11.93 -23.93
N GLY A 19 27.55 -13.13 -23.69
CA GLY A 19 26.82 -13.43 -22.46
C GLY A 19 27.69 -13.32 -21.21
N ALA A 20 29.00 -13.63 -21.33
CA ALA A 20 29.96 -13.49 -20.24
C ALA A 20 30.43 -12.04 -20.01
N PHE A 21 30.40 -11.18 -21.03
CA PHE A 21 30.83 -9.77 -20.90
C PHE A 21 29.75 -8.87 -20.30
N PHE A 22 28.47 -9.24 -20.39
CA PHE A 22 27.39 -8.52 -19.70
C PHE A 22 27.41 -8.70 -18.17
N ALA A 23 28.26 -9.59 -17.64
CA ALA A 23 28.37 -9.86 -16.22
C ALA A 23 29.39 -8.98 -15.48
N LEU A 24 30.18 -8.14 -16.19
CA LEU A 24 31.28 -7.37 -15.58
C LEU A 24 31.19 -5.85 -15.78
N GLY A 25 30.15 -5.35 -16.46
CA GLY A 25 29.84 -3.92 -16.51
C GLY A 25 28.99 -3.54 -15.31
N GLY A 26 29.58 -2.85 -14.32
CA GLY A 26 28.91 -2.28 -13.16
C GLY A 26 27.87 -1.21 -13.54
N GLY A 27 26.78 -1.60 -14.18
CA GLY A 27 25.58 -0.80 -14.25
C GLY A 27 25.04 -0.68 -12.84
N LYS A 28 24.93 0.55 -12.32
CA LYS A 28 24.08 0.86 -11.18
C LYS A 28 22.68 0.32 -11.51
N GLY A 29 22.40 -0.88 -11.02
CA GLY A 29 21.21 -1.63 -11.35
C GLY A 29 19.97 -0.91 -10.87
N ALA A 30 18.82 -1.47 -11.20
CA ALA A 30 17.48 -1.03 -10.81
C ALA A 30 17.29 -0.64 -9.32
N GLY A 31 18.25 -0.91 -8.43
CA GLY A 31 18.27 -0.51 -7.02
C GLY A 31 18.07 1.00 -6.77
N GLU A 32 18.62 1.90 -7.60
CA GLU A 32 18.51 3.36 -7.39
C GLU A 32 17.11 3.91 -7.77
N TRP A 33 16.32 3.16 -8.57
CA TRP A 33 14.90 3.44 -8.86
C TRP A 33 13.94 2.74 -7.87
N LEU A 34 14.44 1.82 -7.05
CA LEU A 34 13.65 0.97 -6.16
C LEU A 34 13.56 1.51 -4.73
N GLU A 35 14.22 2.60 -4.36
CA GLU A 35 14.20 3.07 -2.97
C GLU A 35 12.81 3.61 -2.53
N GLY A 36 12.06 4.22 -3.46
CA GLY A 36 10.65 4.60 -3.25
C GLY A 36 9.68 3.42 -3.39
N LEU A 37 9.93 2.54 -4.37
CA LEU A 37 9.13 1.33 -4.60
C LEU A 37 9.35 0.25 -3.54
N GLY A 38 10.49 0.26 -2.85
CA GLY A 38 10.89 -0.77 -1.89
C GLY A 38 10.07 -0.67 -0.61
N ARG A 39 9.94 0.52 -0.03
CA ARG A 39 9.08 0.73 1.16
C ARG A 39 7.60 0.56 0.83
N ILE A 40 7.13 1.12 -0.30
CA ILE A 40 5.73 0.98 -0.73
C ILE A 40 5.40 -0.48 -1.07
N GLY A 41 6.28 -1.17 -1.80
CA GLY A 41 6.10 -2.57 -2.17
C GLY A 41 6.13 -3.50 -0.96
N ALA A 42 7.05 -3.28 -0.02
CA ALA A 42 7.09 -4.00 1.24
C ALA A 42 5.81 -3.77 2.06
N ALA A 43 5.36 -2.52 2.18
CA ALA A 43 4.11 -2.19 2.86
C ALA A 43 2.90 -2.88 2.22
N LYS A 44 2.76 -2.83 0.89
CA LYS A 44 1.69 -3.54 0.17
C LYS A 44 1.72 -5.04 0.45
N LYS A 45 2.90 -5.66 0.47
CA LYS A 45 3.04 -7.09 0.79
C LYS A 45 2.62 -7.41 2.21
N LEU A 46 3.04 -6.59 3.19
CA LEU A 46 2.68 -6.77 4.59
C LEU A 46 1.18 -6.62 4.80
N ILE A 47 0.57 -5.61 4.22
CA ILE A 47 -0.88 -5.37 4.31
C ILE A 47 -1.67 -6.48 3.61
N ALA A 48 -1.27 -6.89 2.41
CA ALA A 48 -1.93 -7.98 1.69
C ALA A 48 -1.92 -9.27 2.52
N HIS A 49 -0.80 -9.59 3.18
CA HIS A 49 -0.69 -10.76 4.05
C HIS A 49 -1.66 -10.73 5.24
N ASP A 50 -2.04 -9.54 5.73
CA ASP A 50 -2.97 -9.38 6.85
C ASP A 50 -4.45 -9.40 6.43
N LEU A 51 -4.74 -9.39 5.12
CA LEU A 51 -6.10 -9.58 4.62
C LEU A 51 -6.53 -11.05 4.69
N LYS A 52 -7.85 -11.26 4.74
CA LYS A 52 -8.43 -12.61 4.76
C LYS A 52 -8.10 -13.41 3.49
N ASP A 53 -8.08 -12.75 2.33
CA ASP A 53 -7.59 -13.28 1.06
C ASP A 53 -6.48 -12.37 0.53
N PRO A 54 -5.19 -12.72 0.75
CA PRO A 54 -4.05 -11.91 0.33
C PRO A 54 -3.97 -11.65 -1.17
N SER A 55 -4.49 -12.57 -1.99
CA SER A 55 -4.47 -12.45 -3.45
C SER A 55 -5.49 -11.45 -3.99
N SER A 56 -6.47 -11.08 -3.17
CA SER A 56 -7.53 -10.12 -3.51
C SER A 56 -7.19 -8.65 -3.21
N ALA A 57 -5.99 -8.37 -2.71
CA ALA A 57 -5.62 -7.03 -2.24
C ALA A 57 -5.68 -5.99 -3.36
N LEU A 58 -6.54 -4.99 -3.19
CA LEU A 58 -6.64 -3.81 -4.05
C LEU A 58 -6.13 -2.59 -3.27
N PHE A 59 -5.19 -1.87 -3.84
CA PHE A 59 -4.57 -0.70 -3.20
C PHE A 59 -4.86 0.57 -3.99
N ARG A 60 -5.14 1.67 -3.30
CA ARG A 60 -5.26 3.01 -3.90
C ARG A 60 -4.70 4.08 -2.97
N GLU A 61 -4.44 5.26 -3.52
CA GLU A 61 -3.89 6.42 -2.79
C GLU A 61 -2.64 6.10 -1.96
N VAL A 62 -1.82 5.14 -2.39
CA VAL A 62 -0.65 4.68 -1.63
C VAL A 62 0.50 5.65 -1.79
N HIS A 63 0.95 6.20 -0.67
CA HIS A 63 2.01 7.19 -0.60
C HIS A 63 2.93 6.93 0.59
N LYS A 64 4.14 7.47 0.51
CA LYS A 64 5.15 7.39 1.56
C LYS A 64 5.28 8.76 2.21
N THR A 65 5.27 8.80 3.54
CA THR A 65 5.70 9.94 4.35
C THR A 65 7.06 9.63 4.99
N ASP A 66 7.63 10.60 5.70
CA ASP A 66 8.87 10.38 6.43
C ASP A 66 8.71 9.28 7.50
N GLN A 67 7.53 9.23 8.12
CA GLN A 67 7.22 8.33 9.22
C GLN A 67 6.68 6.98 8.75
N ALA A 68 5.85 6.94 7.72
CA ALA A 68 5.09 5.74 7.37
C ALA A 68 4.86 5.56 5.87
N VAL A 69 4.33 4.40 5.50
CA VAL A 69 3.61 4.21 4.22
C VAL A 69 2.13 4.15 4.53
N CYS A 70 1.37 4.96 3.80
CA CYS A 70 -0.06 5.16 3.95
C CYS A 70 -0.76 4.92 2.61
N GLY A 71 -2.09 4.95 2.60
CA GLY A 71 -2.96 4.54 1.51
C GLY A 71 -4.19 3.78 2.00
N GLU A 72 -4.97 3.29 1.04
CA GLU A 72 -6.16 2.51 1.30
C GLU A 72 -6.03 1.12 0.69
N VAL A 73 -6.63 0.14 1.37
CA VAL A 73 -6.69 -1.25 0.93
C VAL A 73 -8.11 -1.77 0.96
N ASN A 74 -8.46 -2.62 0.00
CA ASN A 74 -9.67 -3.42 0.02
C ASN A 74 -9.29 -4.88 -0.25
N GLY A 75 -10.05 -5.81 0.30
CA GLY A 75 -9.86 -7.24 0.12
C GLY A 75 -11.17 -7.98 0.29
N LYS A 76 -11.23 -9.22 -0.20
CA LYS A 76 -12.40 -10.08 -0.02
C LYS A 76 -12.52 -10.50 1.44
N ASN A 77 -13.74 -10.40 1.97
CA ASN A 77 -14.09 -10.94 3.28
C ASN A 77 -14.28 -12.47 3.21
N ALA A 78 -14.67 -13.08 4.34
CA ALA A 78 -14.92 -14.53 4.42
C ALA A 78 -16.04 -15.04 3.49
N TYR A 79 -16.91 -14.15 3.00
CA TYR A 79 -17.98 -14.45 2.04
C TYR A 79 -17.56 -14.23 0.59
N GLY A 80 -16.30 -13.84 0.33
CA GLY A 80 -15.77 -13.60 -1.01
C GLY A 80 -16.11 -12.23 -1.61
N ALA A 81 -16.73 -11.33 -0.85
CA ALA A 81 -17.14 -10.00 -1.30
C ALA A 81 -16.17 -8.90 -0.83
N TYR A 82 -16.03 -7.84 -1.63
CA TYR A 82 -15.29 -6.63 -1.24
C TYR A 82 -16.19 -5.73 -0.37
N ALA A 83 -15.76 -5.46 0.86
CA ALA A 83 -16.55 -4.68 1.82
C ALA A 83 -16.35 -3.16 1.69
N GLY A 84 -15.25 -2.72 1.08
CA GLY A 84 -14.91 -1.32 0.95
C GLY A 84 -13.42 -1.08 1.19
N PHE A 85 -12.94 0.08 0.74
CA PHE A 85 -11.57 0.51 1.05
C PHE A 85 -11.49 1.03 2.48
N ARG A 86 -10.40 0.69 3.17
CA ARG A 86 -10.07 1.12 4.53
C ARG A 86 -8.61 1.56 4.60
N HIS A 87 -8.30 2.50 5.48
CA HIS A 87 -6.96 3.08 5.58
C HIS A 87 -5.95 2.12 6.23
N PHE A 88 -4.66 2.21 5.86
CA PHE A 88 -3.60 1.36 6.44
C PHE A 88 -2.26 2.07 6.70
N ILE A 89 -1.69 1.98 7.90
CA ILE A 89 -0.36 2.53 8.23
C ILE A 89 0.66 1.40 8.25
N VAL A 90 1.81 1.61 7.62
CA VAL A 90 3.00 0.79 7.83
C VAL A 90 4.16 1.65 8.33
N GLU A 91 4.57 1.43 9.58
CA GLU A 91 5.65 2.16 10.25
C GLU A 91 6.69 1.18 10.80
N SER A 92 7.92 1.25 10.29
CA SER A 92 9.03 0.42 10.77
C SER A 92 8.71 -1.09 10.85
N GLY A 93 7.88 -1.58 9.93
CA GLY A 93 7.42 -2.98 9.88
C GLY A 93 6.17 -3.30 10.69
N ASN A 94 5.68 -2.38 11.53
CA ASN A 94 4.39 -2.50 12.18
C ASN A 94 3.28 -2.15 11.20
N ILE A 95 2.24 -2.98 11.16
CA ILE A 95 1.04 -2.75 10.35
C ILE A 95 -0.11 -2.32 11.24
N ALA A 96 -0.92 -1.39 10.76
CA ALA A 96 -2.21 -1.05 11.34
C ALA A 96 -3.21 -0.80 10.22
N MET A 97 -4.38 -1.42 10.27
CA MET A 97 -5.48 -1.14 9.37
C MET A 97 -6.67 -0.60 10.16
N GLU A 98 -7.38 0.36 9.58
CA GLU A 98 -8.56 0.99 10.15
C GLU A 98 -9.59 -0.06 10.58
N PRO A 99 -9.90 -0.25 11.87
CA PRO A 99 -10.80 -1.32 12.30
C PRO A 99 -12.18 -1.13 11.68
N ASP A 100 -12.89 -2.25 11.47
CA ASP A 100 -14.28 -2.21 10.98
C ASP A 100 -15.11 -1.34 11.91
N LEU A 101 -15.84 -0.37 11.32
CA LEU A 101 -16.76 0.44 12.08
C LEU A 101 -17.78 -0.45 12.78
N PRO A 102 -18.07 -0.23 14.07
CA PRO A 102 -19.18 -0.91 14.71
C PRO A 102 -20.46 -0.56 13.96
N SER A 103 -21.26 -1.58 13.60
CA SER A 103 -22.53 -1.40 12.89
C SER A 103 -23.58 -0.63 13.70
N GLU A 104 -23.36 -0.51 15.00
CA GLU A 104 -24.25 0.16 15.94
C GLU A 104 -23.84 1.63 16.13
N ARG A 105 -24.80 2.53 15.95
CA ARG A 105 -24.63 3.95 16.27
C ARG A 105 -24.45 4.09 17.78
N LEU A 106 -23.60 5.02 18.21
CA LEU A 106 -23.49 5.39 19.63
C LEU A 106 -24.81 5.99 20.11
N GLU A 107 -25.63 5.18 20.75
CA GLU A 107 -26.88 5.60 21.41
C GLU A 107 -26.73 5.49 22.93
N PRO A 108 -27.54 6.21 23.74
CA PRO A 108 -27.55 6.03 25.18
C PRO A 108 -27.84 4.56 25.55
N GLY A 109 -26.96 3.95 26.36
CA GLY A 109 -27.13 2.57 26.83
C GLY A 109 -26.40 1.49 26.02
N VAL A 110 -25.56 1.84 25.05
CA VAL A 110 -24.71 0.87 24.34
C VAL A 110 -23.69 0.19 25.27
N SER A 111 -23.25 -1.01 24.86
CA SER A 111 -22.28 -1.80 25.62
C SER A 111 -20.90 -1.14 25.66
N MET A 112 -20.10 -1.46 26.68
CA MET A 112 -18.71 -1.01 26.76
C MET A 112 -17.88 -1.47 25.55
N ALA A 113 -18.17 -2.67 25.01
CA ALA A 113 -17.50 -3.16 23.81
C ALA A 113 -17.76 -2.28 22.58
N THR A 114 -18.98 -1.74 22.45
CA THR A 114 -19.34 -0.78 21.39
C THR A 114 -18.53 0.51 21.56
N ILE A 115 -18.40 1.00 22.79
CA ILE A 115 -17.59 2.19 23.12
C ILE A 115 -16.11 1.95 22.78
N ASP A 116 -15.56 0.79 23.15
CA ASP A 116 -14.16 0.43 22.89
C ASP A 116 -13.87 0.33 21.38
N ALA A 117 -14.79 -0.23 20.59
CA ALA A 117 -14.66 -0.28 19.13
C ALA A 117 -14.63 1.13 18.51
N TRP A 118 -15.50 2.03 18.96
CA TRP A 118 -15.50 3.43 18.53
C TRP A 118 -14.21 4.15 18.92
N ASN A 119 -13.70 3.92 20.13
CA ASN A 119 -12.44 4.49 20.60
C ASN A 119 -11.26 3.99 19.77
N ALA A 120 -11.21 2.70 19.44
CA ALA A 120 -10.16 2.11 18.60
C ALA A 120 -10.18 2.70 17.18
N HIS A 121 -11.35 2.83 16.58
CA HIS A 121 -11.50 3.46 15.27
C HIS A 121 -11.06 4.93 15.30
N THR A 122 -11.51 5.69 16.31
CA THR A 122 -11.13 7.10 16.47
C THR A 122 -9.62 7.27 16.66
N ALA A 123 -9.01 6.45 17.52
CA ALA A 123 -7.58 6.46 17.77
C ALA A 123 -6.78 6.15 16.50
N PHE A 124 -7.22 5.15 15.73
CA PHE A 124 -6.62 4.85 14.43
C PHE A 124 -6.72 6.06 13.49
N SER A 125 -7.92 6.63 13.33
CA SER A 125 -8.15 7.75 12.41
C SER A 125 -7.34 8.98 12.80
N THR A 126 -7.19 9.30 14.08
CA THR A 126 -6.30 10.38 14.53
C THR A 126 -4.83 10.08 14.19
N ASN A 127 -4.37 8.86 14.41
CA ASN A 127 -3.00 8.43 14.09
C ASN A 127 -2.75 8.41 12.58
N TRP A 128 -3.75 8.04 11.79
CA TRP A 128 -3.73 8.12 10.33
C TRP A 128 -3.52 9.56 9.88
N MET A 129 -4.37 10.45 10.39
CA MET A 129 -4.34 11.85 10.00
C MET A 129 -3.00 12.49 10.36
N SER A 130 -2.46 12.22 11.55
CA SER A 130 -1.19 12.81 11.97
C SER A 130 0.04 12.34 11.17
N LYS A 131 0.05 11.08 10.69
CA LYS A 131 1.20 10.48 9.99
C LYS A 131 1.10 10.53 8.47
N CYS A 132 -0.12 10.65 7.94
CA CYS A 132 -0.42 10.48 6.52
C CYS A 132 -0.99 11.74 5.86
N GLN A 133 -1.47 12.75 6.62
CA GLN A 133 -1.80 14.03 6.02
C GLN A 133 -0.51 14.75 5.56
N GLY A 134 -0.49 15.17 4.30
CA GLY A 134 0.61 15.94 3.72
C GLY A 134 1.16 15.44 2.39
N THR A 135 0.64 14.34 1.82
CA THR A 135 1.10 13.84 0.51
C THR A 135 -0.01 13.38 -0.45
N LEU A 136 -1.29 13.43 -0.04
CA LEU A 136 -2.38 13.38 -1.01
C LEU A 136 -2.39 14.70 -1.78
N PRO A 137 -2.30 14.72 -3.13
CA PRO A 137 -2.56 15.95 -3.86
C PRO A 137 -3.94 16.43 -3.40
N ALA A 138 -3.99 17.64 -2.83
CA ALA A 138 -5.22 18.20 -2.29
C ALA A 138 -6.33 17.99 -3.32
N THR A 139 -7.28 17.10 -3.01
CA THR A 139 -8.50 17.04 -3.78
C THR A 139 -9.16 18.39 -3.53
N PRO A 140 -9.34 19.25 -4.54
CA PRO A 140 -9.92 20.56 -4.29
C PRO A 140 -11.37 20.34 -3.88
N ALA A 141 -11.71 20.78 -2.67
CA ALA A 141 -13.08 21.00 -2.21
C ALA A 141 -14.01 19.75 -2.21
N SER A 142 -13.89 18.92 -1.18
CA SER A 142 -15.09 18.31 -0.61
C SER A 142 -14.84 17.91 0.83
N LEU A 143 -15.62 18.50 1.75
CA LEU A 143 -15.74 18.18 3.18
C LEU A 143 -14.77 18.91 4.11
N GLU A 144 -14.80 20.25 4.10
CA GLU A 144 -14.69 20.95 5.37
C GLU A 144 -15.94 20.60 6.20
N PRO A 145 -15.82 20.05 7.42
CA PRO A 145 -16.97 19.90 8.30
C PRO A 145 -17.46 21.29 8.67
N ASN A 146 -18.65 21.65 8.18
CA ASN A 146 -19.34 22.88 8.54
C ASN A 146 -19.79 22.76 10.01
N PHE A 147 -18.89 23.06 10.94
CA PHE A 147 -19.24 23.23 12.34
C PHE A 147 -20.00 24.55 12.47
N PRO A 148 -21.29 24.54 12.88
CA PRO A 148 -21.96 25.79 13.19
C PRO A 148 -21.21 26.46 14.35
N GLU A 149 -20.71 27.68 14.11
CA GLU A 149 -20.20 28.55 15.17
C GLU A 149 -21.30 28.72 16.22
N ILE A 150 -21.10 28.14 17.41
CA ILE A 150 -21.91 28.48 18.57
C ILE A 150 -21.43 29.88 19.01
N LYS A 151 -22.16 30.91 18.61
CA LYS A 151 -21.94 32.26 19.14
C LYS A 151 -22.28 32.28 20.64
N PRO A 152 -21.45 32.94 21.47
CA PRO A 152 -21.68 33.06 22.91
C PRO A 152 -22.95 33.85 23.23
#